data_AF-A0AB38LT61-F1
#
_entry.id   AF-A0AB38LT61-F1
#
_cell.length_a   1.000
_cell.length_b   1.000
_cell.length_c   1.000
_cell.angle_alpha   90.00
_cell.angle_beta   90.00
_cell.angle_gamma   90.00
#
_symmetry.space_group_name_H-M   'P 1'
#
loop_
_entity.id
_entity.type
_entity.pdbx_description
1 polymer ?
#
loop_
_entity_poly.entity_id
_entity_poly.type
_entity_poly.pdbx_seq_one_letter_code
_entity_poly.pdbx_strand_id
1 'polypeptide(L)'
;MASNSSDGTTKASANHKVNPRVTSRIEDIDLSKLESDGTNQQPDLPDPSPLPASRELARLMGRTFLTHLTREFNNGRHVDALGYLPKCVGKPPSGYTIYFVNRGSGTGIRVMIFGHPKGPTDSLAHFVEHVVSIIQCNLANCACPLCVGSCRQFDLDTVAVVPAPT
;
A
#
# COMPACT_ATOMS: atom_id res chain seq x y z
N MET A 1 41.45 36.13 -48.59
CA MET A 1 40.27 36.35 -47.74
C MET A 1 39.89 35.02 -47.10
N ALA A 2 39.56 35.07 -45.80
CA ALA A 2 39.10 34.03 -44.84
C ALA A 2 38.48 32.72 -45.40
N SER A 3 38.41 31.56 -44.74
CA SER A 3 38.98 30.92 -43.53
C SER A 3 38.23 29.56 -43.39
N ASN A 4 38.94 28.51 -42.97
CA ASN A 4 38.53 27.37 -42.11
C ASN A 4 37.57 26.27 -42.69
N SER A 5 37.99 24.99 -42.77
CA SER A 5 37.95 23.89 -41.74
C SER A 5 36.54 23.39 -41.42
N SER A 6 36.19 22.12 -41.16
CA SER A 6 36.83 20.79 -41.15
C SER A 6 35.70 19.74 -40.97
N ASP A 7 36.01 18.48 -41.29
CA ASP A 7 35.52 17.22 -40.71
C ASP A 7 34.05 16.75 -40.79
N GLY A 8 33.88 15.70 -41.61
CA GLY A 8 33.44 14.34 -41.26
C GLY A 8 32.35 14.13 -40.21
N THR A 9 31.36 13.27 -40.53
CA THR A 9 30.85 12.21 -39.63
C THR A 9 30.00 11.18 -40.39
N THR A 10 30.27 9.94 -40.03
CA THR A 10 29.65 8.65 -40.35
C THR A 10 28.12 8.61 -40.15
N LYS A 11 27.42 7.99 -41.11
CA LYS A 11 26.04 7.51 -40.93
C LYS A 11 26.06 6.03 -40.52
N ALA A 12 25.97 5.76 -39.22
CA ALA A 12 25.51 4.49 -38.71
C ALA A 12 24.16 4.71 -38.02
N SER A 13 23.10 4.21 -38.67
CA SER A 13 21.74 4.25 -38.18
C SER A 13 21.60 3.28 -37.01
N ALA A 14 21.41 3.81 -35.80
CA ALA A 14 21.06 3.05 -34.62
C ALA A 14 19.84 3.71 -33.95
N ASN A 15 18.66 3.57 -34.57
CA ASN A 15 17.40 3.76 -33.86
C ASN A 15 17.07 2.50 -33.07
N HIS A 16 17.87 2.23 -32.04
CA HIS A 16 17.38 1.48 -30.89
C HIS A 16 17.18 2.50 -29.77
N LYS A 17 16.02 3.16 -29.80
CA LYS A 17 15.53 3.91 -28.64
C LYS A 17 15.18 2.86 -27.59
N VAL A 18 16.20 2.42 -26.85
CA VAL A 18 16.01 1.77 -25.56
C VAL A 18 15.25 2.78 -24.73
N ASN A 19 13.95 2.50 -24.53
CA ASN A 19 13.12 3.17 -23.55
C ASN A 19 13.95 3.22 -22.25
N PRO A 20 14.20 4.39 -21.63
CA PRO A 20 14.94 4.43 -20.38
C PRO A 20 14.10 3.67 -19.37
N ARG A 21 14.41 2.38 -19.20
CA ARG A 21 14.11 1.63 -18.00
C ARG A 21 14.65 2.49 -16.89
N VAL A 22 13.75 3.20 -16.23
CA VAL A 22 13.94 3.75 -14.91
C VAL A 22 14.70 2.67 -14.15
N THR A 23 15.96 2.95 -13.80
CA THR A 23 16.71 2.16 -12.82
C THR A 23 16.01 2.40 -11.50
N SER A 24 14.88 1.74 -11.35
CA SER A 24 13.92 1.97 -10.30
C SER A 24 14.51 1.29 -9.06
N ARG A 25 15.28 2.09 -8.30
CA ARG A 25 15.95 1.68 -7.07
C ARG A 25 14.92 1.03 -6.14
N ILE A 26 15.30 -0.09 -5.53
CA ILE A 26 14.46 -0.75 -4.54
C ILE A 26 14.78 -0.12 -3.19
N GLU A 27 13.75 0.34 -2.47
CA GLU A 27 13.90 0.91 -1.14
C GLU A 27 13.07 0.13 -0.12
N ASP A 28 13.72 -0.33 0.95
CA ASP A 28 13.02 -0.91 2.08
C ASP A 28 12.29 0.20 2.86
N ILE A 29 10.97 0.07 2.98
CA ILE A 29 10.12 1.03 3.69
C ILE A 29 9.43 0.38 4.88
N ASP A 30 9.69 0.91 6.08
CA ASP A 30 8.99 0.54 7.30
C ASP A 30 7.90 1.57 7.58
N LEU A 31 6.66 1.22 7.24
CA LEU A 31 5.52 2.13 7.33
C LEU A 31 5.23 2.58 8.76
N SER A 32 5.61 1.78 9.75
CA SER A 32 5.42 2.12 11.16
C SER A 32 6.29 3.29 11.64
N LYS A 33 7.28 3.72 10.84
CA LYS A 33 8.12 4.88 11.11
C LYS A 33 7.61 6.18 10.48
N LEU A 34 6.53 6.11 9.71
CA LEU A 34 5.91 7.27 9.08
C LEU A 34 4.94 7.95 10.06
N GLU A 35 4.79 9.27 9.92
CA GLU A 35 3.67 9.98 10.54
C GLU A 35 2.38 9.49 9.88
N SER A 36 1.46 8.98 10.69
CA SER A 36 0.27 8.25 10.24
C SER A 36 -1.00 8.85 10.84
N ASP A 37 -2.10 8.80 10.11
CA ASP A 37 -3.43 9.21 10.55
C ASP A 37 -4.25 8.08 11.20
N GLY A 38 -3.59 6.96 11.51
CA GLY A 38 -4.24 5.78 12.05
C GLY A 38 -4.95 6.05 13.38
N THR A 39 -6.19 5.59 13.49
CA THR A 39 -7.09 5.90 14.62
C THR A 39 -7.14 4.82 15.70
N ASN A 40 -6.33 3.76 15.60
CA ASN A 40 -6.36 2.61 16.52
C ASN A 40 -7.74 1.92 16.62
N GLN A 41 -8.54 1.99 15.55
CA GLN A 41 -9.81 1.25 15.48
C GLN A 41 -9.57 -0.24 15.69
N GLN A 42 -10.51 -0.88 16.39
CA GLN A 42 -10.56 -2.32 16.54
C GLN A 42 -11.95 -2.83 16.12
N PRO A 43 -12.02 -4.07 15.59
CA PRO A 43 -13.31 -4.70 15.37
C PRO A 43 -14.06 -4.86 16.69
N ASP A 44 -15.32 -4.43 16.72
CA ASP A 44 -16.31 -4.81 17.72
C ASP A 44 -16.91 -6.15 17.29
N LEU A 45 -16.23 -7.23 17.69
CA LEU A 45 -16.67 -8.59 17.38
C LEU A 45 -17.00 -9.31 18.70
N PRO A 46 -18.14 -10.02 18.80
CA PRO A 46 -18.53 -10.80 19.98
C PRO A 46 -17.71 -12.09 20.10
N ASP A 47 -16.39 -11.95 20.21
CA ASP A 47 -15.36 -12.92 19.85
C ASP A 47 -15.04 -12.87 18.35
N PRO A 48 -14.12 -11.97 17.92
CA PRO A 48 -13.35 -12.31 16.76
C PRO A 48 -12.63 -13.56 17.21
N SER A 49 -12.84 -14.70 16.59
CA SER A 49 -11.69 -15.59 16.48
C SER A 49 -10.84 -14.96 15.37
N PRO A 50 -9.94 -13.96 15.61
CA PRO A 50 -8.78 -13.93 14.74
C PRO A 50 -8.27 -15.35 14.83
N LEU A 51 -8.03 -16.01 13.68
CA LEU A 51 -7.46 -17.36 13.64
C LEU A 51 -6.53 -17.47 14.85
N PRO A 52 -6.76 -18.35 15.85
CA PRO A 52 -5.98 -18.37 17.08
C PRO A 52 -4.55 -18.67 16.66
N ALA A 53 -3.84 -17.60 16.38
CA ALA A 53 -2.70 -17.68 15.51
C ALA A 53 -1.60 -18.03 16.47
N SER A 54 -1.12 -19.27 16.38
CA SER A 54 0.20 -19.57 16.87
C SER A 54 1.12 -18.43 16.42
N ARG A 55 2.09 -18.05 17.26
CA ARG A 55 3.02 -16.96 16.94
C ARG A 55 3.63 -17.10 15.53
N GLU A 56 3.76 -18.33 15.05
CA GLU A 56 4.17 -18.67 13.69
C GLU A 56 3.14 -18.30 12.62
N LEU A 57 1.86 -18.63 12.82
CA LEU A 57 0.79 -18.23 11.91
C LEU A 57 0.68 -16.71 11.84
N ALA A 58 0.73 -15.98 12.97
CA ALA A 58 0.69 -14.52 12.98
C ALA A 58 1.88 -13.90 12.23
N ARG A 59 3.08 -14.48 12.37
CA ARG A 59 4.27 -14.05 11.63
C ARG A 59 4.16 -14.37 10.13
N LEU A 60 3.61 -15.52 9.77
CA LEU A 60 3.37 -15.90 8.39
C LEU A 60 2.38 -14.93 7.74
N MET A 61 1.27 -14.65 8.43
CA MET A 61 0.24 -13.68 8.02
C MET A 61 0.84 -12.29 7.82
N GLY A 62 1.70 -11.83 8.74
CA GLY A 62 2.43 -10.56 8.62
C GLY A 62 3.38 -10.51 7.41
N ARG A 63 4.16 -11.58 7.16
CA ARG A 63 5.03 -11.64 5.97
C ARG A 63 4.21 -11.68 4.68
N THR A 64 3.14 -12.46 4.65
CA THR A 64 2.23 -12.57 3.51
C THR A 64 1.59 -11.20 3.24
N PHE A 65 1.14 -10.49 4.28
CA PHE A 65 0.66 -9.12 4.15
C PHE A 65 1.67 -8.20 3.49
N LEU A 66 2.89 -8.09 4.05
CA LEU A 66 3.93 -7.20 3.51
C LEU A 66 4.32 -7.56 2.07
N THR A 67 4.30 -8.85 1.73
CA THR A 67 4.53 -9.33 0.37
C THR A 67 3.44 -8.86 -0.59
N HIS A 68 2.17 -9.04 -0.21
CA HIS A 68 1.05 -8.55 -1.02
C HIS A 68 1.05 -7.01 -1.11
N LEU A 69 1.34 -6.33 -0.01
CA LEU A 69 1.42 -4.87 0.02
C LEU A 69 2.51 -4.36 -0.92
N THR A 70 3.70 -4.96 -0.86
CA THR A 70 4.82 -4.68 -1.78
C THR A 70 4.40 -4.90 -3.24
N ARG A 71 3.68 -5.98 -3.53
CA ARG A 71 3.19 -6.25 -4.89
C ARG A 71 2.21 -5.18 -5.37
N GLU A 72 1.27 -4.78 -4.51
CA GLU A 72 0.26 -3.77 -4.86
C GLU A 72 0.88 -2.36 -5.02
N PHE A 73 1.85 -1.99 -4.18
CA PHE A 73 2.63 -0.77 -4.39
C PHE A 73 3.43 -0.77 -5.68
N ASN A 74 3.88 -1.94 -6.13
CA ASN A 74 4.65 -2.04 -7.37
C ASN A 74 3.74 -2.14 -8.61
N ASN A 75 2.45 -1.84 -8.47
CA ASN A 75 1.58 -1.51 -9.59
C ASN A 75 2.05 -0.18 -10.20
N GLY A 76 2.26 -0.12 -11.51
CA GLY A 76 3.05 0.93 -12.19
C GLY A 76 2.74 2.36 -11.76
N ARG A 77 1.46 2.70 -11.56
CA ARG A 77 1.02 4.04 -11.14
C ARG A 77 1.66 4.52 -9.81
N HIS A 78 1.90 3.61 -8.88
CA HIS A 78 2.42 3.94 -7.55
C HIS A 78 3.95 4.06 -7.59
N VAL A 79 4.61 3.24 -8.41
CA VAL A 79 6.04 3.38 -8.68
C VAL A 79 6.34 4.73 -9.33
N ASP A 80 5.50 5.16 -10.29
CA ASP A 80 5.63 6.47 -10.93
C ASP A 80 5.43 7.62 -9.92
N ALA A 81 4.46 7.48 -9.00
CA ALA A 81 4.18 8.48 -7.97
C ALA A 81 5.26 8.57 -6.88
N LEU A 82 5.95 7.47 -6.58
CA LEU A 82 7.00 7.40 -5.56
C LEU A 82 8.40 7.65 -6.13
N GLY A 83 8.63 7.33 -7.41
CA GLY A 83 9.93 7.42 -8.07
C GLY A 83 10.90 6.27 -7.74
N TYR A 84 10.44 5.21 -7.08
CA TYR A 84 11.22 4.03 -6.68
C TYR A 84 10.33 2.78 -6.52
N LEU A 85 10.92 1.58 -6.41
CA LEU A 85 10.18 0.37 -6.02
C LEU A 85 10.21 0.22 -4.50
N PRO A 86 9.11 0.52 -3.79
CA PRO A 86 9.04 0.22 -2.37
C PRO A 86 9.05 -1.29 -2.14
N LYS A 87 9.77 -1.70 -1.10
CA LYS A 87 9.73 -3.03 -0.49
C LYS A 87 9.31 -2.88 0.96
N CYS A 88 8.06 -3.25 1.26
CA CYS A 88 7.49 -3.06 2.59
C CYS A 88 8.17 -4.01 3.59
N VAL A 89 8.70 -3.45 4.66
CA VAL A 89 9.32 -4.17 5.78
C VAL A 89 8.67 -3.73 7.09
N GLY A 90 8.95 -4.44 8.18
CA GLY A 90 8.51 -4.03 9.52
C GLY A 90 7.00 -4.22 9.74
N LYS A 91 6.30 -3.12 9.99
CA LYS A 91 4.89 -3.11 10.42
C LYS A 91 4.06 -2.14 9.57
N PRO A 92 2.72 -2.24 9.61
CA PRO A 92 1.82 -1.25 9.01
C PRO A 92 2.03 0.15 9.59
N PRO A 93 1.47 1.20 8.97
CA PRO A 93 1.47 2.54 9.55
C PRO A 93 0.91 2.55 10.96
N SER A 94 1.45 3.43 11.81
CA SER A 94 0.99 3.55 13.20
C SER A 94 -0.52 3.80 13.26
N GLY A 95 -1.21 3.14 14.19
CA GLY A 95 -2.66 3.24 14.35
C GLY A 95 -3.49 2.41 13.38
N TYR A 96 -2.87 1.65 12.46
CA TYR A 96 -3.55 0.67 11.61
C TYR A 96 -3.35 -0.75 12.12
N THR A 97 -4.43 -1.54 12.07
CA THR A 97 -4.42 -2.96 12.45
C THR A 97 -4.99 -3.80 11.32
N ILE A 98 -4.37 -4.95 11.05
CA ILE A 98 -4.78 -5.87 9.99
C ILE A 98 -5.18 -7.19 10.62
N TYR A 99 -6.39 -7.63 10.31
CA TYR A 99 -6.94 -8.90 10.71
C TYR A 99 -7.11 -9.78 9.48
N PHE A 100 -6.83 -11.06 9.67
CA PHE A 100 -7.15 -12.09 8.70
C PHE A 100 -8.27 -12.93 9.26
N VAL A 101 -9.40 -12.91 8.59
CA VAL A 101 -10.63 -13.57 9.02
C VAL A 101 -11.02 -14.65 8.03
N ASN A 102 -11.59 -15.74 8.51
CA ASN A 102 -12.18 -16.74 7.62
C ASN A 102 -13.40 -16.15 6.92
N ARG A 103 -13.56 -16.44 5.63
CA ARG A 103 -14.86 -16.32 4.96
C ARG A 103 -15.75 -17.38 5.60
N GLY A 104 -16.75 -16.97 6.39
CA GLY A 104 -17.57 -17.85 7.22
C GLY A 104 -18.24 -19.05 6.54
N SER A 105 -18.23 -19.15 5.20
CA SER A 105 -18.81 -20.25 4.43
C SER A 105 -17.82 -20.99 3.50
N GLY A 106 -16.49 -20.86 3.67
CA GLY A 106 -15.51 -21.56 2.82
C GLY A 106 -14.07 -21.55 3.33
N THR A 107 -13.13 -22.06 2.53
CA THR A 107 -11.68 -22.15 2.84
C THR A 107 -10.90 -20.86 2.55
N GLY A 108 -11.59 -19.72 2.40
CA GLY A 108 -10.98 -18.46 2.01
C GLY A 108 -10.63 -17.57 3.19
N ILE A 109 -9.44 -16.99 3.19
CA ILE A 109 -9.06 -15.93 4.13
C ILE A 109 -9.40 -14.56 3.50
N ARG A 110 -10.04 -13.68 4.27
CA ARG A 110 -10.26 -12.26 3.94
C ARG A 110 -9.35 -11.39 4.81
N VAL A 111 -8.82 -10.33 4.24
CA VAL A 111 -8.11 -9.28 4.99
C VAL A 111 -9.10 -8.21 5.42
N MET A 112 -8.99 -7.74 6.65
CA MET A 112 -9.69 -6.57 7.16
C MET A 112 -8.67 -5.60 7.75
N ILE A 113 -8.76 -4.34 7.37
CA ILE A 113 -7.82 -3.29 7.71
C ILE A 113 -8.60 -2.20 8.44
N PHE A 114 -8.18 -1.94 9.67
CA PHE A 114 -8.76 -0.95 10.57
C PHE A 114 -7.76 0.18 10.81
N GLY A 115 -8.27 1.36 11.17
CA GLY A 115 -7.46 2.51 11.54
C GLY A 115 -7.62 3.70 10.61
N HIS A 116 -8.25 3.55 9.45
CA HIS A 116 -8.51 4.69 8.58
C HIS A 116 -9.54 5.64 9.24
N PRO A 117 -9.35 6.97 9.21
CA PRO A 117 -10.27 7.95 9.82
C PRO A 117 -11.72 7.94 9.31
N LYS A 118 -12.00 7.14 8.28
CA LYS A 118 -13.31 7.04 7.59
C LYS A 118 -13.92 5.65 7.70
N GLY A 119 -13.32 4.76 8.48
CA GLY A 119 -13.79 3.39 8.70
C GLY A 119 -12.92 2.31 8.05
N PRO A 120 -13.21 1.04 8.31
CA PRO A 120 -12.37 -0.07 7.87
C PRO A 120 -12.49 -0.34 6.36
N THR A 121 -11.52 -1.10 5.82
CA THR A 121 -11.52 -1.60 4.45
C THR A 121 -11.03 -3.05 4.39
N ASP A 122 -11.49 -3.81 3.40
CA ASP A 122 -11.03 -5.17 3.08
C ASP A 122 -10.22 -5.20 1.78
N SER A 123 -10.04 -4.03 1.16
CA SER A 123 -9.33 -3.85 -0.10
C SER A 123 -7.92 -3.37 0.16
N LEU A 124 -6.95 -4.24 -0.12
CA LEU A 124 -5.54 -3.90 -0.04
C LEU A 124 -5.17 -2.77 -1.01
N ALA A 125 -5.80 -2.73 -2.19
CA ALA A 125 -5.60 -1.66 -3.16
C ALA A 125 -6.07 -0.29 -2.64
N HIS A 126 -7.21 -0.24 -1.93
CA HIS A 126 -7.67 1.00 -1.30
C HIS A 126 -6.72 1.45 -0.20
N PHE A 127 -6.22 0.50 0.58
CA PHE A 127 -5.25 0.78 1.62
C PHE A 127 -3.93 1.31 1.05
N VAL A 128 -3.38 0.70 -0.01
CA VAL A 128 -2.15 1.17 -0.66
C VAL A 128 -2.29 2.59 -1.17
N GLU A 129 -3.42 2.94 -1.81
CA GLU A 129 -3.68 4.30 -2.26
C GLU A 129 -3.57 5.32 -1.12
N HIS A 130 -4.13 4.96 0.04
CA HIS A 130 -4.03 5.80 1.24
C HIS A 130 -2.60 5.89 1.78
N VAL A 131 -1.90 4.75 1.83
CA VAL A 131 -0.50 4.73 2.31
C VAL A 131 0.44 5.50 1.38
N VAL A 132 0.19 5.55 0.06
CA VAL A 132 0.96 6.44 -0.83
C VAL A 132 0.83 7.90 -0.39
N SER A 133 -0.39 8.34 -0.03
CA SER A 133 -0.59 9.69 0.52
C SER A 133 0.09 9.90 1.88
N ILE A 134 0.18 8.86 2.72
CA ILE A 134 0.98 8.89 3.97
C ILE A 134 2.47 9.08 3.64
N ILE A 135 3.03 8.28 2.73
CA ILE A 135 4.45 8.34 2.34
C ILE A 135 4.81 9.72 1.76
N GLN A 136 3.90 10.31 0.98
CA GLN A 136 4.06 11.64 0.39
C GLN A 136 3.75 12.79 1.36
N CYS A 137 3.33 12.50 2.59
CA CYS A 137 2.83 13.47 3.57
C CYS A 137 1.72 14.39 3.00
N ASN A 138 0.84 13.85 2.15
CA ASN A 138 -0.19 14.59 1.41
C ASN A 138 -1.60 14.02 1.61
N LEU A 139 -1.96 13.79 2.87
CA LEU A 139 -3.28 13.25 3.24
C LEU A 139 -4.45 14.15 2.84
N ALA A 140 -4.23 15.47 2.77
CA ALA A 140 -5.26 16.44 2.37
C ALA A 140 -5.78 16.22 0.95
N ASN A 141 -4.97 15.62 0.06
CA ASN A 141 -5.33 15.31 -1.32
C ASN A 141 -5.39 13.80 -1.58
N CYS A 142 -5.66 13.00 -0.54
CA CYS A 142 -5.69 11.56 -0.65
C CYS A 142 -6.79 11.09 -1.63
N ALA A 143 -6.38 10.32 -2.65
CA ALA A 143 -7.24 9.78 -3.69
C ALA A 143 -7.87 8.42 -3.33
N CYS A 144 -7.62 7.90 -2.12
CA CYS A 144 -8.14 6.60 -1.72
C CYS A 144 -9.68 6.63 -1.68
N PRO A 145 -10.38 5.53 -2.03
CA PRO A 145 -11.85 5.51 -2.09
C PRO A 145 -12.56 5.89 -0.78
N LEU A 146 -11.92 5.70 0.37
CA LEU A 146 -12.45 6.12 1.67
C LEU A 146 -12.35 7.64 1.89
N CYS A 147 -11.29 8.29 1.40
CA CYS A 147 -11.10 9.74 1.49
C CYS A 147 -11.98 10.50 0.50
N VAL A 148 -12.16 9.97 -0.72
CA VAL A 148 -12.99 10.61 -1.76
C VAL A 148 -14.48 10.29 -1.67
N GLY A 149 -14.90 9.41 -0.75
CA GLY A 149 -16.30 9.03 -0.55
C GLY A 149 -16.85 8.03 -1.56
N SER A 150 -15.98 7.40 -2.36
CA SER A 150 -16.36 6.43 -3.41
C SER A 150 -16.43 4.98 -2.90
N CYS A 151 -16.10 4.72 -1.64
CA CYS A 151 -16.11 3.36 -1.11
C CYS A 151 -17.56 2.92 -0.83
N ARG A 152 -17.96 1.77 -1.38
CA ARG A 152 -19.21 1.11 -0.96
C ARG A 152 -19.14 0.95 0.55
N GLN A 153 -20.10 1.54 1.25
CA GLN A 153 -20.28 1.39 2.68
C GLN A 153 -20.35 -0.12 2.94
N PHE A 154 -19.45 -0.61 3.80
CA PHE A 154 -19.57 -1.97 4.31
C PHE A 154 -20.98 -2.09 4.89
N ASP A 155 -21.71 -3.15 4.54
CA ASP A 155 -22.85 -3.57 5.35
C ASP A 155 -22.29 -3.87 6.75
N LEU A 156 -22.42 -2.87 7.63
CA LEU A 156 -21.92 -2.88 9.01
C LEU A 156 -22.64 -3.93 9.87
N ASP A 157 -23.65 -4.60 9.34
CA ASP A 157 -24.44 -5.63 10.03
C ASP A 157 -23.65 -6.92 10.35
N THR A 158 -22.37 -7.02 9.97
CA THR A 158 -21.54 -8.19 10.31
C THR A 158 -20.27 -7.92 11.12
N VAL A 159 -19.83 -6.66 11.26
CA VAL A 159 -18.65 -6.32 12.08
C VAL A 159 -18.84 -4.89 12.60
N ALA A 160 -19.29 -4.74 13.85
CA ALA A 160 -19.33 -3.43 14.49
C ALA A 160 -17.87 -2.93 14.70
N VAL A 161 -17.66 -1.63 14.91
CA VAL A 161 -16.32 -1.03 15.10
C VAL A 161 -16.34 -0.21 16.37
N VAL A 162 -15.43 -0.49 17.31
CA VAL A 162 -15.29 0.34 18.52
C VAL A 162 -14.27 1.45 18.26
N PRO A 163 -14.62 2.73 18.47
CA PRO A 163 -13.62 3.79 18.52
C PRO A 163 -12.70 3.61 19.74
N ALA A 164 -11.42 3.96 19.60
CA ALA A 164 -10.47 3.88 20.72
C ALA A 164 -10.91 4.82 21.88
N PRO A 165 -10.68 4.42 23.15
CA PRO A 165 -10.93 5.31 24.29
C PRO A 165 -9.99 6.53 24.21
N THR A 166 -10.58 7.72 24.36
CA THR A 166 -9.91 9.03 24.46
C THR A 166 -9.04 9.15 25.69
#